data_AF-A0A7S1RSG6-F1
#
_entry.id   AF-A0A7S1RSG6-F1
#
_cell.length_a   1.000
_cell.length_b   1.000
_cell.length_c   1.000
_cell.angle_alpha   90.00
_cell.angle_beta   90.00
_cell.angle_gamma   90.00
#
_symmetry.space_group_name_H-M   'P 1'
#
loop_
_entity.id
_entity.type
_entity.pdbx_description
1 polymer ?
#
loop_
_entity_poly.entity_id
_entity_poly.type
_entity_poly.pdbx_seq_one_letter_code
_entity_poly.pdbx_strand_id
1 'polypeptide(L)'
;GAAALQSATQEDVPPKRSELSRHVPELDIFEYVWAKRHASDWHVYEPMPDSIQLVLGVFTIPEERAHREVVRRTWLNQTGACLWEGGRRQGCSVYSAFVMGARGFGREKGGRPLPLPEDMSAEELEA
;
A
#
# COMPACT_ATOMS: atom_id res chain seq x y z
N GLY A 1 -19.84 -18.81 59.11
CA GLY A 1 -20.16 -18.03 57.90
C GLY A 1 -18.95 -18.07 57.01
N ALA A 2 -19.04 -18.80 55.89
CA ALA A 2 -17.96 -18.95 54.93
C ALA A 2 -18.13 -17.92 53.81
N ALA A 3 -17.13 -17.06 53.62
CA ALA A 3 -17.05 -16.15 52.48
C ALA A 3 -16.33 -16.86 51.33
N ALA A 4 -17.05 -17.09 50.23
CA ALA A 4 -16.51 -17.67 49.01
C ALA A 4 -15.85 -16.59 48.16
N LEU A 5 -14.55 -16.71 47.91
CA LEU A 5 -13.87 -16.03 46.81
C LEU A 5 -14.33 -16.65 45.49
N GLN A 6 -14.87 -15.84 44.59
CA GLN A 6 -15.05 -16.22 43.19
C GLN A 6 -13.98 -15.50 42.37
N SER A 7 -12.94 -16.23 41.98
CA SER A 7 -12.00 -15.81 40.94
C SER A 7 -12.66 -16.00 39.58
N ALA A 8 -13.01 -14.90 38.93
CA ALA A 8 -13.46 -14.90 37.56
C ALA A 8 -12.28 -15.29 36.65
N THR A 9 -12.41 -16.42 35.96
CA THR A 9 -11.54 -16.83 34.86
C THR A 9 -11.71 -15.85 33.72
N GLN A 10 -10.65 -15.08 33.45
CA GLN A 10 -10.55 -14.21 32.29
C GLN A 10 -10.46 -15.10 31.04
N GLU A 11 -11.55 -15.14 30.26
CA GLU A 11 -11.55 -15.79 28.96
C GLU A 11 -10.55 -15.07 28.04
N ASP A 12 -9.57 -15.81 27.52
CA ASP A 12 -8.66 -15.37 26.48
C ASP A 12 -9.46 -15.09 25.20
N VAL A 13 -9.91 -13.85 25.05
CA VAL A 13 -10.51 -13.37 23.80
C VAL A 13 -9.39 -13.27 22.77
N PRO A 14 -9.42 -14.06 21.68
CA PRO A 14 -8.40 -13.96 20.64
C PRO A 14 -8.38 -12.53 20.08
N PRO A 15 -7.19 -11.93 19.88
CA PRO A 15 -7.07 -10.54 19.44
C PRO A 15 -7.88 -10.34 18.16
N LYS A 16 -8.70 -9.30 18.16
CA LYS A 16 -9.48 -8.93 16.98
C LYS A 16 -8.50 -8.67 15.84
N ARG A 17 -8.71 -9.35 14.71
CA ARG A 17 -7.97 -9.28 13.44
C ARG A 17 -7.68 -7.86 12.90
N SER A 18 -8.22 -6.81 13.53
CA SER A 18 -7.98 -5.40 13.22
C SER A 18 -6.61 -4.87 13.67
N GLU A 19 -5.82 -5.62 14.42
CA GLU A 19 -4.48 -5.15 14.88
C GLU A 19 -3.32 -5.56 13.97
N LEU A 20 -3.51 -6.54 13.08
CA LEU A 20 -2.48 -7.03 12.16
C LEU A 20 -2.23 -6.13 10.94
N SER A 21 -3.05 -5.10 10.73
CA SER A 21 -2.97 -4.21 9.55
C SER A 21 -2.09 -2.98 9.73
N ARG A 22 -1.20 -2.96 10.74
CA ARG A 22 -0.32 -1.82 11.07
C ARG A 22 1.17 -2.09 10.98
N HIS A 23 1.61 -3.29 10.62
CA HIS A 23 3.03 -3.61 10.63
C HIS A 23 3.58 -3.64 9.22
N VAL A 24 4.61 -2.81 9.00
CA VAL A 24 5.52 -2.94 7.87
C VAL A 24 6.11 -4.36 7.96
N PRO A 25 6.14 -5.15 6.87
CA PRO A 25 6.72 -6.48 6.90
C PRO A 25 8.16 -6.47 7.42
N GLU A 26 8.65 -7.62 7.87
CA GLU A 26 10.07 -7.79 8.14
C GLU A 26 10.90 -7.49 6.88
N LEU A 27 12.14 -7.03 7.08
CA LEU A 27 12.92 -6.39 6.01
C LEU A 27 13.19 -7.33 4.83
N ASP A 28 13.47 -8.59 5.11
CA ASP A 28 13.68 -9.67 4.14
C ASP A 28 12.41 -9.95 3.31
N ILE A 29 11.26 -10.03 3.98
CA ILE A 29 9.96 -10.21 3.31
C ILE A 29 9.66 -9.00 2.43
N PHE A 30 9.89 -7.79 2.96
CA PHE A 30 9.68 -6.56 2.21
C PHE A 30 10.57 -6.50 0.96
N GLU A 31 11.86 -6.81 1.10
CA GLU A 31 12.82 -6.85 0.00
C GLU A 31 12.41 -7.86 -1.07
N TYR A 32 12.06 -9.09 -0.68
CA TYR A 32 11.61 -10.13 -1.61
C TYR A 32 10.37 -9.69 -2.41
N VAL A 33 9.33 -9.20 -1.71
CA VAL A 33 8.08 -8.76 -2.35
C VAL A 33 8.35 -7.59 -3.30
N TRP A 34 9.20 -6.66 -2.89
CA TRP A 34 9.52 -5.49 -3.71
C TRP A 34 10.35 -5.84 -4.94
N ALA A 35 11.35 -6.71 -4.80
CA ALA A 35 12.16 -7.21 -5.91
C ALA A 35 11.30 -7.95 -6.95
N LYS A 36 10.39 -8.83 -6.49
CA LYS A 36 9.45 -9.54 -7.36
C LYS A 36 8.53 -8.58 -8.12
N ARG A 37 8.02 -7.56 -7.44
CA ARG A 37 7.18 -6.53 -8.07
C ARG A 37 7.96 -5.71 -9.09
N HIS A 38 9.19 -5.31 -8.76
CA HIS A 38 10.07 -4.61 -9.69
C HIS A 38 10.37 -5.46 -10.93
N ALA A 39 10.66 -6.76 -10.75
CA ALA A 39 10.91 -7.68 -11.87
C ALA A 39 9.68 -7.86 -12.79
N SER A 40 8.47 -7.64 -12.28
CA SER A 40 7.22 -7.68 -13.06
C SER A 40 6.88 -6.38 -13.78
N ASP A 41 7.61 -5.31 -13.51
CA ASP A 41 7.41 -4.02 -14.19
C ASP A 41 8.03 -4.07 -15.60
N TRP A 42 7.18 -3.83 -16.58
CA TRP A 42 7.45 -3.94 -18.01
C TRP A 42 8.16 -2.69 -18.54
N HIS A 43 8.16 -1.60 -17.76
CA HIS A 43 8.78 -0.33 -18.10
C HIS A 43 10.11 -0.08 -17.36
N VAL A 44 10.68 -1.07 -16.66
CA VAL A 44 11.94 -0.92 -15.87
C VAL A 44 13.10 -0.39 -16.72
N TYR A 45 13.15 -0.78 -18.00
CA TYR A 45 14.21 -0.39 -18.91
C TYR A 45 13.86 0.79 -19.81
N GLU A 46 12.64 1.32 -19.71
CA GLU A 46 12.25 2.51 -20.45
C GLU A 46 12.84 3.74 -19.77
N PRO A 47 13.70 4.51 -20.45
CA PRO A 47 14.23 5.71 -19.86
C PRO A 47 13.09 6.68 -19.57
N MET A 48 13.09 7.25 -18.37
CA MET A 48 12.16 8.31 -18.04
C MET A 48 12.40 9.49 -18.99
N PRO A 49 11.36 10.11 -19.56
CA PRO A 49 11.56 11.26 -20.44
C PRO A 49 12.31 12.39 -19.74
N ASP A 50 13.34 12.96 -20.37
CA ASP A 50 14.20 14.03 -19.82
C ASP A 50 13.44 15.28 -19.32
N SER A 51 12.20 15.44 -19.80
CA SER A 51 11.29 16.50 -19.37
C SER A 51 10.67 16.28 -17.98
N ILE A 52 10.73 15.07 -17.42
CA ILE A 52 10.20 14.74 -16.10
C ILE A 52 11.35 14.85 -15.10
N GLN A 53 11.27 15.81 -14.20
CA GLN A 53 12.28 16.01 -13.16
C GLN A 53 11.94 15.25 -11.88
N LEU A 54 10.65 15.02 -11.63
CA LEU A 54 10.17 14.40 -10.41
C LEU A 54 8.83 13.68 -10.62
N VAL A 55 8.71 12.47 -10.07
CA VAL A 55 7.45 11.72 -9.96
C VAL A 55 7.11 11.53 -8.48
N LEU A 56 5.90 11.89 -8.08
CA LEU A 56 5.41 11.79 -6.70
C LEU A 56 4.16 10.90 -6.60
N GLY A 57 4.25 9.86 -5.78
CA GLY A 57 3.13 8.99 -5.44
C GLY A 57 2.43 9.46 -4.16
N VAL A 58 1.17 9.88 -4.26
CA VAL A 58 0.34 10.23 -3.11
C VAL A 58 -0.54 9.03 -2.76
N PHE A 59 -0.15 8.29 -1.72
CA PHE A 59 -0.90 7.12 -1.26
C PHE A 59 -2.24 7.53 -0.65
N THR A 60 -3.32 6.85 -1.02
CA THR A 60 -4.69 7.16 -0.59
C THR A 60 -5.61 5.95 -0.79
N ILE A 61 -6.84 6.02 -0.29
CA ILE A 61 -7.91 5.01 -0.50
C ILE A 61 -9.12 5.60 -1.23
N PRO A 62 -9.95 4.81 -1.93
CA PRO A 62 -11.08 5.32 -2.71
C PRO A 62 -12.01 6.28 -1.94
N GLU A 63 -12.25 6.03 -0.66
CA GLU A 63 -13.11 6.81 0.23
C GLU A 63 -12.58 8.21 0.55
N GLU A 64 -11.27 8.45 0.46
CA GLU A 64 -10.62 9.72 0.82
C GLU A 64 -10.68 10.78 -0.30
N ARG A 65 -11.83 10.89 -0.96
CA ARG A 65 -12.02 11.84 -2.07
C ARG A 65 -11.74 13.29 -1.65
N ALA A 66 -12.16 13.68 -0.44
CA ALA A 66 -11.97 15.03 0.06
C ALA A 66 -10.47 15.38 0.22
N HIS A 67 -9.65 14.46 0.73
CA HIS A 67 -8.21 14.67 0.87
C HIS A 67 -7.52 14.82 -0.49
N ARG A 68 -7.86 13.95 -1.45
CA ARG A 68 -7.36 14.08 -2.82
C ARG A 68 -7.71 15.43 -3.43
N GLU A 69 -8.90 15.94 -3.15
CA GLU A 69 -9.34 17.25 -3.64
C GLU A 69 -8.56 18.41 -3.00
N VAL A 70 -8.24 18.32 -1.71
CA VAL A 70 -7.34 19.27 -1.05
C VAL A 70 -5.97 19.27 -1.73
N VAL A 71 -5.38 18.10 -1.97
CA VAL A 71 -4.08 17.99 -2.66
C VAL A 71 -4.13 18.59 -4.07
N ARG A 72 -5.23 18.35 -4.81
CA ARG A 72 -5.44 18.94 -6.14
C ARG A 72 -5.45 20.46 -6.13
N ARG A 73 -6.24 21.06 -5.23
CA ARG A 73 -6.43 22.52 -5.21
C ARG A 73 -5.27 23.29 -4.57
N THR A 74 -4.42 22.63 -3.78
CA THR A 74 -3.27 23.26 -3.13
C THR A 74 -1.98 22.94 -3.89
N TRP A 75 -1.36 21.82 -3.56
CA TRP A 75 -0.01 21.50 -3.97
C TRP A 75 0.08 21.19 -5.47
N LEU A 76 -0.93 20.53 -6.05
CA LEU A 76 -0.98 20.29 -7.50
C LEU A 76 -1.45 21.51 -8.32
N ASN A 77 -1.87 22.60 -7.68
CA ASN A 77 -2.27 23.83 -8.36
C ASN A 77 -1.11 24.83 -8.50
N GLN A 78 0.12 24.32 -8.52
CA GLN A 78 1.33 25.11 -8.71
C GLN A 78 1.80 25.01 -10.17
N THR A 79 2.42 26.07 -10.69
CA THR A 79 3.02 26.06 -12.03
C THR A 79 4.06 24.95 -12.12
N GLY A 80 3.94 24.09 -13.14
CA GLY A 80 4.85 22.97 -13.32
C GLY A 80 4.45 21.67 -12.62
N ALA A 81 3.44 21.67 -11.75
CA ALA A 81 2.91 20.46 -11.11
C ALA A 81 1.69 19.92 -11.87
N CYS A 82 1.70 18.62 -12.19
CA CYS A 82 0.67 17.99 -13.00
C CYS A 82 0.29 16.62 -12.46
N LEU A 83 -1.00 16.28 -12.58
CA LEU A 83 -1.47 14.91 -12.35
C LEU A 83 -1.07 14.03 -13.55
N TRP A 84 -0.57 12.83 -13.28
CA TRP A 84 -0.29 11.84 -14.30
C TRP A 84 -1.61 11.20 -14.78
N GLU A 85 -1.99 11.50 -16.03
CA GLU A 85 -3.20 10.99 -16.68
C GLU A 85 -2.86 10.16 -17.94
N GLY A 86 -1.68 9.53 -17.96
CA GLY A 86 -1.25 8.65 -19.05
C GLY A 86 -0.50 9.37 -20.18
N GLY A 87 0.05 10.56 -19.93
CA GLY A 87 0.88 11.22 -20.94
C GLY A 87 1.57 12.49 -20.46
N ARG A 88 2.61 12.87 -21.22
CA ARG A 88 3.34 14.12 -21.01
C ARG A 88 2.47 15.33 -21.36
N ARG A 89 2.51 16.34 -20.50
CA ARG A 89 1.88 17.64 -20.71
C ARG A 89 2.96 18.73 -20.79
N GLN A 90 2.76 19.69 -21.69
CA GLN A 90 3.69 20.80 -21.87
C GLN A 90 3.70 21.69 -20.63
N GLY A 91 4.89 22.11 -20.19
CA GLY A 91 5.06 22.98 -19.02
C GLY A 91 4.98 22.27 -17.67
N CYS A 92 4.91 20.93 -17.64
CA CYS A 92 4.96 20.13 -16.41
C CYS A 92 6.39 19.67 -16.12
N SER A 93 6.89 19.97 -14.92
CA SER A 93 8.20 19.52 -14.42
C SER A 93 8.05 18.43 -13.33
N VAL A 94 6.93 18.44 -12.61
CA VAL A 94 6.60 17.48 -11.54
C VAL A 94 5.31 16.76 -11.90
N TYR A 95 5.37 15.44 -11.96
CA TYR A 95 4.19 14.58 -12.17
C TYR A 95 3.81 13.90 -10.87
N SER A 96 2.52 13.86 -10.58
CA SER A 96 1.99 13.24 -9.37
C SER A 96 0.91 12.23 -9.72
N ALA A 97 0.85 11.13 -8.98
CA ALA A 97 -0.17 10.11 -9.13
C ALA A 97 -0.79 9.78 -7.77
N PHE A 98 -2.11 9.59 -7.72
CA PHE A 98 -2.76 9.03 -6.53
C PHE A 98 -2.61 7.51 -6.55
N VAL A 99 -1.77 6.99 -5.67
CA VAL A 99 -1.55 5.55 -5.52
C VAL A 99 -2.66 5.00 -4.63
N MET A 100 -3.66 4.38 -5.25
CA MET A 100 -4.79 3.85 -4.52
C MET A 100 -4.45 2.47 -3.96
N GLY A 101 -4.53 2.32 -2.64
CA GLY A 101 -4.64 0.99 -2.06
C GLY A 101 -5.97 0.36 -2.45
N ALA A 102 -5.98 -0.93 -2.81
CA ALA A 102 -7.22 -1.69 -2.75
C ALA A 102 -7.74 -1.57 -1.31
N ARG A 103 -9.07 -1.39 -1.14
CA ARG A 103 -9.75 -1.48 0.16
C ARG A 103 -9.07 -2.59 0.97
N GLY A 104 -8.63 -2.27 2.18
CA GLY A 104 -7.68 -3.08 2.95
C GLY A 104 -7.90 -4.58 2.77
N PHE A 105 -6.82 -5.35 2.62
CA PHE A 105 -6.78 -6.80 2.50
C PHE A 105 -7.51 -7.50 3.67
N GLY A 106 -8.84 -7.44 3.65
CA GLY A 106 -9.65 -7.61 4.84
C GLY A 106 -11.10 -7.29 4.59
N ARG A 107 -11.64 -7.80 3.47
CA ARG A 107 -13.06 -8.10 3.14
C ARG A 107 -13.38 -7.71 1.69
N GLU A 108 -13.14 -8.63 0.76
CA GLU A 108 -14.19 -9.34 0.01
C GLU A 108 -13.62 -10.09 -1.22
N LYS A 109 -13.84 -11.41 -1.18
CA LYS A 109 -14.00 -12.39 -2.27
C LYS A 109 -13.45 -12.02 -3.66
N GLY A 110 -12.22 -12.46 -3.97
CA GLY A 110 -11.84 -12.74 -5.37
C GLY A 110 -10.39 -12.44 -5.73
N GLY A 111 -9.74 -11.48 -5.06
CA GLY A 111 -8.29 -11.36 -5.14
C GLY A 111 -7.67 -12.41 -4.23
N ARG A 112 -6.90 -13.38 -4.77
CA ARG A 112 -6.04 -14.18 -3.91
C ARG A 112 -5.11 -13.19 -3.19
N PRO A 113 -5.03 -13.21 -1.85
CA PRO A 113 -3.92 -12.57 -1.16
C PRO A 113 -2.64 -13.03 -1.85
N LEU A 114 -1.67 -12.12 -2.03
CA LEU A 114 -0.31 -12.58 -2.28
C LEU A 114 0.00 -13.57 -1.15
N PRO A 115 0.37 -14.83 -1.47
CA PRO A 115 0.62 -15.82 -0.43
C PRO A 115 1.64 -15.23 0.54
N LEU A 116 1.26 -15.19 1.82
CA LEU A 116 2.21 -14.84 2.85
C LEU A 116 3.27 -15.94 2.90
N PRO A 117 4.49 -15.69 3.41
CA PRO A 117 5.53 -16.72 3.49
C PRO A 117 5.08 -18.01 4.20
N GLU A 118 4.11 -17.92 5.12
CA GLU A 118 3.50 -19.08 5.78
C GLU A 118 2.66 -19.97 4.83
N ASP A 119 2.18 -19.40 3.73
CA ASP A 119 1.42 -20.06 2.66
C ASP A 119 2.29 -20.41 1.44
N MET A 120 3.58 -20.01 1.43
CA MET A 120 4.53 -20.30 0.36
C MET A 120 5.25 -21.61 0.66
N SER A 121 5.27 -22.52 -0.30
CA SER A 121 6.07 -23.74 -0.17
C SER A 121 7.57 -23.39 -0.14
N ALA A 122 8.38 -24.20 0.55
CA ALA A 122 9.84 -24.00 0.59
C ALA A 122 10.45 -23.94 -0.82
N GLU A 123 9.87 -24.67 -1.78
CA GLU A 123 10.28 -24.66 -3.19
C GLU A 123 10.03 -23.31 -3.89
N GLU A 124 9.05 -22.52 -3.45
CA GLU A 124 8.77 -21.19 -4.01
C GLU A 124 9.59 -20.06 -3.35
N LEU A 125 10.21 -20.35 -2.20
CA LEU A 125 11.10 -19.44 -1.50
C LEU A 125 12.54 -19.51 -2.05
N GLU A 126 12.91 -20.66 -2.64
CA GLU A 126 14.24 -20.92 -3.21
C GLU A 126 14.35 -20.67 -4.72
N ALA A 127 13.26 -20.23 -5.38
CA ALA A 127 13.17 -19.94 -6.82
C ALA A 127 13.23 -18.43 -7.14
#